data_AF-A0A971AIB9-F1
#
_entry.id   AF-A0A971AIB9-F1
#
_cell.length_a   1.000
_cell.length_b   1.000
_cell.length_c   1.000
_cell.angle_alpha   90.00
_cell.angle_beta   90.00
_cell.angle_gamma   90.00
#
_symmetry.space_group_name_H-M   'P 1'
#
loop_
_entity.id
_entity.type
_entity.pdbx_description
1 polymer ?
#
loop_
_entity_poly.entity_id
_entity_poly.type
_entity_poly.pdbx_seq_one_letter_code
_entity_poly.pdbx_strand_id
1 'polypeptide(L)'
;IQAQPGYMEFVDWLREMYLNGSLDPEWYLTKYAEDDDKWKAGKIGTAYTNKITEHMTSASLNEVKNTDPNAELVAGPPLRQEGKTVSDVYYNPQIWGNWGISADSEHIERAVAFLDYGYTDECNELLVIGMEGVTYTSFDPETRFAIRTPEQQEATVKYTSTYISFNFQTQDKGLLFVPGSTEEEFNIFMQAYDEVGKQTNRITYLPESILPGIRDVMVKIEDSGINTKYEEYETNYICGQISREEFVKFIENEYIPAHEEYMNVIRESGLNK
;
A
#
# COMPACT_ATOMS: atom_id res chain seq x y z
N ILE A 1 -16.37 -6.98 2.08
CA ILE A 1 -17.48 -7.20 1.13
C ILE A 1 -18.39 -5.98 1.09
N GLN A 2 -18.93 -5.67 -0.09
CA GLN A 2 -19.78 -4.53 -0.44
C GLN A 2 -21.20 -4.60 0.16
N ALA A 3 -21.32 -5.21 1.35
CA ALA A 3 -22.53 -5.28 2.16
C ALA A 3 -22.49 -4.31 3.35
N GLN A 4 -21.38 -3.58 3.52
CA GLN A 4 -21.20 -2.66 4.64
C GLN A 4 -22.08 -1.41 4.47
N PRO A 5 -22.68 -0.87 5.56
CA PRO A 5 -23.57 0.29 5.48
C PRO A 5 -22.95 1.50 4.75
N GLY A 6 -21.65 1.77 5.00
CA GLY A 6 -20.94 2.91 4.40
C GLY A 6 -20.42 2.69 2.98
N TYR A 7 -20.57 1.50 2.39
CA TYR A 7 -20.01 1.23 1.06
C TYR A 7 -20.66 2.12 0.00
N MET A 8 -22.00 2.21 0.00
CA MET A 8 -22.68 3.05 -0.99
C MET A 8 -22.42 4.54 -0.78
N GLU A 9 -22.23 5.01 0.45
CA GLU A 9 -21.84 6.42 0.70
C GLU A 9 -20.51 6.76 0.03
N PHE A 10 -19.54 5.83 0.09
CA PHE A 10 -18.25 5.98 -0.58
C PHE A 10 -18.37 5.99 -2.10
N VAL A 11 -19.13 5.06 -2.70
CA VAL A 11 -19.27 5.01 -4.16
C VAL A 11 -20.10 6.18 -4.69
N ASP A 12 -21.11 6.63 -3.93
CA ASP A 12 -21.89 7.84 -4.25
C ASP A 12 -20.95 9.07 -4.28
N TRP A 13 -20.03 9.19 -3.33
CA TRP A 13 -19.01 10.25 -3.32
C TRP A 13 -18.05 10.17 -4.53
N LEU A 14 -17.57 8.98 -4.91
CA LEU A 14 -16.75 8.81 -6.12
C LEU A 14 -17.51 9.21 -7.40
N ARG A 15 -18.78 8.86 -7.48
CA ARG A 15 -19.67 9.27 -8.58
C ARG A 15 -19.80 10.80 -8.63
N GLU A 16 -20.00 11.46 -7.50
CA GLU A 16 -20.06 12.93 -7.44
C GLU A 16 -18.75 13.57 -7.91
N MET A 17 -17.61 13.05 -7.48
CA MET A 17 -16.29 13.49 -7.94
C MET A 17 -16.10 13.29 -9.45
N TYR A 18 -16.58 12.17 -10.00
CA TYR A 18 -16.51 11.92 -11.44
C TYR A 18 -17.40 12.91 -12.21
N LEU A 19 -18.66 13.06 -11.80
CA LEU A 19 -19.63 13.92 -12.48
C LEU A 19 -19.26 15.41 -12.42
N ASN A 20 -18.56 15.84 -11.37
CA ASN A 20 -18.09 17.23 -11.22
C ASN A 20 -16.70 17.47 -11.82
N GLY A 21 -16.03 16.43 -12.35
CA GLY A 21 -14.71 16.53 -12.99
C GLY A 21 -13.51 16.57 -12.03
N SER A 22 -13.71 16.27 -10.75
CA SER A 22 -12.62 16.18 -9.75
C SER A 22 -11.88 14.84 -9.78
N LEU A 23 -12.51 13.79 -10.32
CA LEU A 23 -11.87 12.49 -10.56
C LEU A 23 -11.36 12.42 -12.00
N ASP A 24 -10.18 11.83 -12.19
CA ASP A 24 -9.61 11.57 -13.51
C ASP A 24 -10.62 10.80 -14.38
N PRO A 25 -11.05 11.32 -15.56
CA PRO A 25 -12.04 10.64 -16.40
C PRO A 25 -11.58 9.28 -16.92
N GLU A 26 -10.28 8.99 -16.89
CA GLU A 26 -9.68 7.73 -17.33
C GLU A 26 -9.18 6.88 -16.14
N TRP A 27 -9.65 7.14 -14.91
CA TRP A 27 -9.17 6.44 -13.70
C TRP A 27 -9.25 4.90 -13.84
N TYR A 28 -10.36 4.37 -14.38
CA TYR A 28 -10.59 2.93 -14.56
C TYR A 28 -9.80 2.31 -15.72
N LEU A 29 -9.17 3.14 -16.57
CA LEU A 29 -8.27 2.69 -17.64
C LEU A 29 -6.80 2.76 -17.21
N THR A 30 -6.52 3.45 -16.09
CA THR A 30 -5.16 3.71 -15.61
C THR A 30 -4.55 2.42 -15.08
N LYS A 31 -3.42 2.02 -15.64
CA LYS A 31 -2.69 0.82 -15.23
C LYS A 31 -1.59 1.15 -14.23
N TYR A 32 -0.90 0.11 -13.77
CA TYR A 32 0.21 0.22 -12.83
C TYR A 32 1.24 1.27 -13.26
N ALA A 33 1.50 2.24 -12.38
CA ALA A 33 2.43 3.37 -12.52
C ALA A 33 2.03 4.46 -13.55
N GLU A 34 0.92 4.32 -14.27
CA GLU A 34 0.44 5.37 -15.17
C GLU A 34 -0.09 6.59 -14.40
N ASP A 35 -0.52 6.41 -13.15
CA ASP A 35 -0.87 7.46 -12.22
C ASP A 35 0.34 8.31 -11.82
N ASP A 36 1.49 7.67 -11.54
CA ASP A 36 2.76 8.37 -11.30
C ASP A 36 3.18 9.19 -12.53
N ASP A 37 3.01 8.67 -13.75
CA ASP A 37 3.31 9.42 -14.99
C ASP A 37 2.39 10.64 -15.18
N LYS A 38 1.10 10.49 -14.88
CA LYS A 38 0.14 11.61 -14.88
C LYS A 38 0.51 12.66 -13.83
N TRP A 39 0.94 12.24 -12.65
CA TRP A 39 1.42 13.13 -11.59
C TRP A 39 2.64 13.92 -12.05
N LYS A 40 3.68 13.24 -12.56
CA LYS A 40 4.91 13.86 -13.07
C LYS A 40 4.65 14.86 -14.19
N ALA A 41 3.68 14.54 -15.06
CA ALA A 41 3.23 15.42 -16.14
C ALA A 41 2.34 16.59 -15.66
N GLY A 42 2.07 16.72 -14.35
CA GLY A 42 1.22 17.77 -13.78
C GLY A 42 -0.26 17.65 -14.17
N LYS A 43 -0.73 16.45 -14.57
CA LYS A 43 -2.11 16.22 -15.03
C LYS A 43 -3.08 15.93 -13.90
N ILE A 44 -2.59 15.47 -12.76
CA ILE A 44 -3.37 15.22 -11.54
C ILE A 44 -2.78 16.02 -10.38
N GLY A 45 -3.65 16.62 -9.55
CA GLY A 45 -3.23 17.44 -8.41
C GLY A 45 -3.23 16.70 -7.07
N THR A 46 -3.80 15.49 -7.02
CA THR A 46 -3.84 14.66 -5.81
C THR A 46 -3.90 13.20 -6.24
N ALA A 47 -3.15 12.34 -5.54
CA ALA A 47 -3.19 10.90 -5.71
C ALA A 47 -3.49 10.24 -4.36
N TYR A 48 -4.46 9.33 -4.35
CA TYR A 48 -4.68 8.43 -3.22
C TYR A 48 -3.91 7.15 -3.50
N THR A 49 -2.84 6.90 -2.74
CA THR A 49 -1.91 5.80 -3.01
C THR A 49 -1.72 4.94 -1.77
N ASN A 50 -1.22 3.71 -1.97
CA ASN A 50 -0.79 2.82 -0.90
C ASN A 50 0.60 3.19 -0.32
N LYS A 51 1.21 4.25 -0.84
CA LYS A 51 2.53 4.75 -0.47
C LYS A 51 2.33 5.76 0.67
N ILE A 52 3.18 5.69 1.70
CA ILE A 52 3.04 6.52 2.91
C ILE A 52 3.50 7.97 2.58
N THR A 53 3.88 8.76 3.58
CA THR A 53 4.53 10.07 3.46
C THR A 53 5.87 10.04 2.71
N GLU A 54 6.34 8.87 2.26
CA GLU A 54 7.56 8.70 1.45
C GLU A 54 7.55 9.51 0.15
N HIS A 55 6.35 9.77 -0.35
CA HIS A 55 6.09 10.61 -1.50
C HIS A 55 6.52 12.06 -1.36
N MET A 56 6.63 12.55 -0.11
CA MET A 56 7.12 13.89 0.16
C MET A 56 8.62 14.03 -0.17
N THR A 57 9.37 12.94 -0.14
CA THR A 57 10.83 12.94 -0.28
C THR A 57 11.35 12.01 -1.36
N SER A 58 10.49 11.20 -1.98
CA SER A 58 10.86 10.35 -3.11
C SER A 58 11.31 11.22 -4.30
N ALA A 59 12.44 10.85 -4.91
CA ALA A 59 12.95 11.54 -6.10
C ALA A 59 11.94 11.47 -7.27
N SER A 60 11.27 10.33 -7.44
CA SER A 60 10.33 10.11 -8.55
C SER A 60 9.10 11.00 -8.49
N LEU A 61 8.59 11.36 -7.31
CA LEU A 61 7.46 12.28 -7.23
C LEU A 61 7.86 13.76 -7.24
N ASN A 62 9.07 14.09 -6.79
CA ASN A 62 9.62 15.43 -6.95
C ASN A 62 9.84 15.79 -8.44
N GLU A 63 9.81 14.81 -9.36
CA GLU A 63 9.86 15.06 -10.80
C GLU A 63 8.72 15.95 -11.31
N VAL A 64 7.60 16.08 -10.59
CA VAL A 64 6.56 17.08 -10.94
C VAL A 64 7.13 18.50 -10.99
N LYS A 65 8.20 18.78 -10.21
CA LYS A 65 8.90 20.07 -10.23
C LYS A 65 9.66 20.33 -11.53
N ASN A 66 9.93 19.31 -12.34
CA ASN A 66 10.47 19.50 -13.69
C ASN A 66 9.42 20.11 -14.61
N THR A 67 8.15 19.81 -14.38
CA THR A 67 7.01 20.36 -15.13
C THR A 67 6.58 21.71 -14.55
N ASP A 68 6.48 21.81 -13.23
CA ASP A 68 6.17 23.06 -12.51
C ASP A 68 7.19 23.30 -11.39
N PRO A 69 8.22 24.15 -11.61
CA PRO A 69 9.25 24.43 -10.61
C PRO A 69 8.73 25.05 -9.30
N ASN A 70 7.48 25.56 -9.27
CA ASN A 70 6.85 26.12 -8.08
C ASN A 70 5.91 25.11 -7.38
N ALA A 71 5.82 23.87 -7.85
CA ALA A 71 4.97 22.86 -7.24
C ALA A 71 5.37 22.60 -5.78
N GLU A 72 4.39 22.73 -4.88
CA GLU A 72 4.49 22.37 -3.47
C GLU A 72 3.79 21.03 -3.24
N LEU A 73 4.49 20.10 -2.61
CA LEU A 73 3.96 18.79 -2.25
C LEU A 73 3.59 18.82 -0.77
N VAL A 74 2.42 18.28 -0.44
CA VAL A 74 1.94 18.12 0.93
C VAL A 74 1.36 16.73 1.13
N ALA A 75 1.56 16.16 2.32
CA ALA A 75 0.85 14.96 2.71
C ALA A 75 -0.59 15.36 3.07
N GLY A 76 -1.55 14.91 2.27
CA GLY A 76 -2.96 15.17 2.54
C GLY A 76 -3.42 14.54 3.86
N PRO A 77 -4.43 15.09 4.53
CA PRO A 77 -5.05 14.41 5.66
C PRO A 77 -5.66 13.08 5.20
N PRO A 78 -5.80 12.09 6.09
CA PRO A 78 -6.50 10.86 5.74
C PRO A 78 -7.95 11.16 5.35
N LEU A 79 -8.49 10.40 4.39
CA LEU A 79 -9.93 10.45 4.09
C LEU A 79 -10.71 10.10 5.35
N ARG A 80 -11.70 10.92 5.70
CA ARG A 80 -12.52 10.78 6.91
C ARG A 80 -13.96 11.16 6.63
N GLN A 81 -14.87 10.53 7.37
CA GLN A 81 -16.27 10.91 7.38
C GLN A 81 -16.42 12.37 7.83
N GLU A 82 -17.42 13.06 7.28
CA GLU A 82 -17.72 14.43 7.67
C GLU A 82 -17.94 14.56 9.19
N GLY A 83 -17.37 15.62 9.77
CA GLY A 83 -17.40 15.87 11.21
C GLY A 83 -16.43 15.03 12.05
N LYS A 84 -15.66 14.10 11.44
CA LYS A 84 -14.58 13.38 12.13
C LYS A 84 -13.24 14.10 11.94
N THR A 85 -12.39 14.04 12.95
CA THR A 85 -11.03 14.59 12.93
C THR A 85 -9.96 13.49 12.88
N VAL A 86 -10.32 12.25 13.20
CA VAL A 86 -9.45 11.07 13.17
C VAL A 86 -10.06 10.02 12.25
N SER A 87 -9.25 9.41 11.39
CA SER A 87 -9.63 8.27 10.54
C SER A 87 -9.13 6.96 11.13
N ASP A 88 -9.98 5.93 11.13
CA ASP A 88 -9.49 4.57 11.31
C ASP A 88 -8.80 4.11 10.03
N VAL A 89 -7.55 3.68 10.14
CA VAL A 89 -6.76 3.16 9.02
C VAL A 89 -6.34 1.74 9.35
N TYR A 90 -6.79 0.79 8.53
CA TYR A 90 -6.60 -0.64 8.74
C TYR A 90 -5.31 -1.10 8.07
N TYR A 91 -4.44 -1.76 8.82
CA TYR A 91 -3.16 -2.28 8.36
C TYR A 91 -3.10 -3.79 8.57
N ASN A 92 -2.83 -4.53 7.50
CA ASN A 92 -2.35 -5.90 7.62
C ASN A 92 -0.85 -5.91 7.89
N PRO A 93 -0.27 -7.03 8.39
CA PRO A 93 1.17 -7.22 8.41
C PRO A 93 1.77 -6.92 7.03
N GLN A 94 2.69 -5.95 6.98
CA GLN A 94 3.33 -5.47 5.76
C GLN A 94 4.45 -6.45 5.35
N ILE A 95 4.07 -7.62 4.85
CA ILE A 95 5.00 -8.67 4.41
C ILE A 95 5.12 -8.59 2.89
N TRP A 96 6.29 -8.19 2.39
CA TRP A 96 6.59 -8.07 0.96
C TRP A 96 7.73 -9.02 0.59
N GLY A 97 7.46 -9.94 -0.35
CA GLY A 97 8.39 -11.03 -0.66
C GLY A 97 8.34 -12.14 0.40
N ASN A 98 8.53 -13.38 -0.04
CA ASN A 98 8.61 -14.55 0.85
C ASN A 98 9.63 -15.54 0.29
N TRP A 99 10.23 -16.30 1.20
CA TRP A 99 11.22 -17.32 0.87
C TRP A 99 10.67 -18.70 1.22
N GLY A 100 10.64 -19.59 0.24
CA GLY A 100 10.29 -21.00 0.44
C GLY A 100 11.52 -21.87 0.26
N ILE A 101 11.70 -22.84 1.15
CA ILE A 101 12.71 -23.89 0.99
C ILE A 101 12.02 -25.08 0.33
N SER A 102 12.51 -25.52 -0.83
CA SER A 102 12.02 -26.75 -1.46
C SER A 102 12.20 -27.94 -0.52
N ALA A 103 11.16 -28.77 -0.41
CA ALA A 103 11.20 -29.99 0.39
C ALA A 103 12.30 -30.97 -0.08
N ASP A 104 12.69 -30.89 -1.35
CA ASP A 104 13.69 -31.76 -1.97
C ASP A 104 15.12 -31.17 -1.93
N SER A 105 15.34 -30.06 -1.23
CA SER A 105 16.66 -29.44 -1.13
C SER A 105 17.65 -30.32 -0.36
N GLU A 106 18.86 -30.53 -0.89
CA GLU A 106 19.95 -31.21 -0.18
C GLU A 106 20.60 -30.32 0.90
N HIS A 107 20.16 -29.06 1.03
CA HIS A 107 20.78 -28.04 1.87
C HIS A 107 19.79 -27.34 2.80
N ILE A 108 18.72 -28.04 3.23
CA ILE A 108 17.67 -27.49 4.09
C ILE A 108 18.26 -26.78 5.32
N GLU A 109 19.13 -27.45 6.08
CA GLU A 109 19.73 -26.85 7.29
C GLU A 109 20.50 -25.57 7.01
N ARG A 110 21.24 -25.53 5.89
CA ARG A 110 22.02 -24.33 5.52
C ARG A 110 21.11 -23.20 5.06
N ALA A 111 20.03 -23.52 4.33
CA ALA A 111 19.03 -22.56 3.93
C ALA A 111 18.31 -21.98 5.15
N VAL A 112 17.88 -22.81 6.10
CA VAL A 112 17.29 -22.35 7.38
C VAL A 112 18.26 -21.45 8.14
N ALA A 113 19.53 -21.84 8.27
CA ALA A 113 20.54 -21.02 8.93
C ALA A 113 20.78 -19.66 8.22
N PHE A 114 20.59 -19.60 6.90
CA PHE A 114 20.66 -18.35 6.16
C PHE A 114 19.43 -17.46 6.41
N LEU A 115 18.23 -18.05 6.44
CA LEU A 115 17.01 -17.33 6.81
C LEU A 115 17.10 -16.78 8.24
N ASP A 116 17.63 -17.57 9.18
CA ASP A 116 17.85 -17.18 10.58
C ASP A 116 18.85 -16.02 10.70
N TYR A 117 19.97 -16.07 9.98
CA TYR A 117 20.91 -14.96 9.88
C TYR A 117 20.25 -13.67 9.35
N GLY A 118 19.26 -13.83 8.48
CA GLY A 118 18.40 -12.77 7.97
C GLY A 118 17.67 -11.93 8.99
N TYR A 119 17.52 -12.41 10.23
CA TYR A 119 16.91 -11.67 11.34
C TYR A 119 17.92 -10.85 12.15
N THR A 120 19.22 -10.93 11.83
CA THR A 120 20.24 -10.12 12.50
C THR A 120 20.27 -8.69 11.95
N ASP A 121 20.67 -7.74 12.80
CA ASP A 121 20.85 -6.34 12.39
C ASP A 121 21.87 -6.19 11.28
N GLU A 122 23.01 -6.89 11.38
CA GLU A 122 24.07 -6.86 10.36
C GLU A 122 23.55 -7.26 8.98
N CYS A 123 22.83 -8.38 8.89
CA CYS A 123 22.30 -8.86 7.62
C CYS A 123 21.25 -7.90 7.05
N ASN A 124 20.34 -7.44 7.90
CA ASN A 124 19.32 -6.48 7.53
C ASN A 124 19.95 -5.18 7.01
N GLU A 125 20.83 -4.54 7.79
CA GLU A 125 21.53 -3.31 7.41
C GLU A 125 22.28 -3.46 6.09
N LEU A 126 23.03 -4.55 5.91
CA LEU A 126 23.75 -4.82 4.66
C LEU A 126 22.80 -4.93 3.46
N LEU A 127 21.67 -5.63 3.61
CA LEU A 127 20.77 -5.92 2.50
C LEU A 127 19.90 -4.71 2.11
N VAL A 128 19.53 -3.85 3.07
CA VAL A 128 18.62 -2.71 2.82
C VAL A 128 19.34 -1.38 2.74
N ILE A 129 20.34 -1.15 3.59
CA ILE A 129 21.10 0.11 3.67
C ILE A 129 22.38 0.02 2.84
N GLY A 130 23.06 -1.13 2.86
CA GLY A 130 24.26 -1.42 2.08
C GLY A 130 25.56 -1.25 2.86
N MET A 131 26.56 -0.60 2.28
CA MET A 131 27.90 -0.46 2.85
C MET A 131 28.33 1.01 2.93
N GLU A 132 28.90 1.39 4.07
CA GLU A 132 29.45 2.73 4.29
C GLU A 132 30.51 3.08 3.24
N GLY A 133 30.46 4.31 2.74
CA GLY A 133 31.31 4.81 1.65
C GLY A 133 30.88 4.36 0.25
N VAL A 134 30.00 3.35 0.13
CA VAL A 134 29.50 2.83 -1.16
C VAL A 134 28.05 3.24 -1.40
N THR A 135 27.15 2.95 -0.46
CA THR A 135 25.71 3.22 -0.57
C THR A 135 25.23 4.28 0.41
N TYR A 136 26.02 4.62 1.43
CA TYR A 136 25.72 5.70 2.35
C TYR A 136 27.00 6.32 2.94
N THR A 137 26.87 7.53 3.45
CA THR A 137 27.92 8.27 4.16
C THR A 137 27.82 8.05 5.67
N SER A 138 26.60 8.08 6.22
CA SER A 138 26.34 7.73 7.62
C SER A 138 24.98 7.05 7.74
N PHE A 139 24.81 6.22 8.76
CA PHE A 139 23.58 5.49 9.06
C PHE A 139 23.29 5.56 10.55
N ASP A 140 22.04 5.88 10.90
CA ASP A 140 21.53 5.84 12.26
C ASP A 140 20.68 4.57 12.44
N PRO A 141 21.12 3.59 13.27
CA PRO A 141 20.39 2.35 13.47
C PRO A 141 19.09 2.50 14.27
N GLU A 142 18.91 3.59 15.03
CA GLU A 142 17.68 3.84 15.79
C GLU A 142 16.58 4.38 14.89
N THR A 143 16.87 5.44 14.12
CA THR A 143 15.92 6.05 13.18
C THR A 143 15.86 5.34 11.83
N ARG A 144 16.84 4.47 11.56
CA ARG A 144 17.02 3.75 10.29
C ARG A 144 17.15 4.67 9.08
N PHE A 145 17.67 5.87 9.31
CA PHE A 145 17.94 6.87 8.29
C PHE A 145 19.41 6.84 7.88
N ALA A 146 19.69 6.99 6.58
CA ALA A 146 21.06 7.09 6.09
C ALA A 146 21.25 8.35 5.24
N ILE A 147 22.35 9.07 5.51
CA ILE A 147 22.78 10.20 4.69
C ILE A 147 23.52 9.64 3.48
N ARG A 148 23.18 10.12 2.28
CA ARG A 148 23.75 9.62 1.02
C ARG A 148 24.09 10.78 0.08
N THR A 149 25.17 10.65 -0.68
CA THR A 149 25.40 11.49 -1.87
C THR A 149 24.52 11.02 -3.03
N PRO A 150 24.36 11.80 -4.10
CA PRO A 150 23.64 11.36 -5.30
C PRO A 150 24.17 10.04 -5.88
N GLU A 151 25.49 9.87 -5.94
CA GLU A 151 26.13 8.64 -6.44
C GLU A 151 25.87 7.44 -5.51
N GLN A 152 25.86 7.67 -4.20
CA GLN A 152 25.54 6.65 -3.21
C GLN A 152 24.05 6.25 -3.24
N GLN A 153 23.18 7.21 -3.54
CA GLN A 153 21.75 6.92 -3.75
C GLN A 153 21.55 6.05 -4.99
N GLU A 154 22.23 6.34 -6.11
CA GLU A 154 22.24 5.45 -7.29
C GLU A 154 22.80 4.06 -6.96
N ALA A 155 23.89 4.00 -6.19
CA ALA A 155 24.48 2.74 -5.74
C ALA A 155 23.53 1.94 -4.84
N THR A 156 22.77 2.61 -3.97
CA THR A 156 21.74 1.99 -3.12
C THR A 156 20.71 1.28 -3.99
N VAL A 157 20.11 2.00 -4.95
CA VAL A 157 19.12 1.43 -5.90
C VAL A 157 19.66 0.23 -6.66
N LYS A 158 20.97 0.20 -6.93
CA LYS A 158 21.62 -0.87 -7.68
C LYS A 158 21.98 -2.10 -6.83
N TYR A 159 22.43 -1.91 -5.60
CA TYR A 159 23.08 -2.95 -4.81
C TYR A 159 22.29 -3.42 -3.59
N THR A 160 21.29 -2.66 -3.15
CA THR A 160 20.45 -3.03 -2.00
C THR A 160 19.05 -3.42 -2.44
N SER A 161 18.34 -4.16 -1.60
CA SER A 161 16.94 -4.54 -1.87
C SER A 161 16.20 -4.83 -0.58
N THR A 162 15.02 -4.24 -0.44
CA THR A 162 14.10 -4.57 0.66
C THR A 162 13.44 -5.94 0.48
N TYR A 163 13.38 -6.48 -0.74
CA TYR A 163 12.75 -7.78 -1.04
C TYR A 163 13.57 -9.00 -0.61
N ILE A 164 14.88 -8.83 -0.37
CA ILE A 164 15.75 -9.88 0.17
C ILE A 164 15.88 -9.85 1.69
N SER A 165 15.34 -8.81 2.33
CA SER A 165 15.28 -8.78 3.79
C SER A 165 14.27 -9.81 4.30
N PHE A 166 14.65 -10.57 5.32
CA PHE A 166 13.82 -11.67 5.84
C PHE A 166 12.81 -11.18 6.86
N ASN A 167 13.20 -10.21 7.68
CA ASN A 167 12.29 -9.38 8.46
C ASN A 167 13.07 -8.19 9.06
N PHE A 168 12.72 -6.97 8.68
CA PHE A 168 13.24 -5.76 9.34
C PHE A 168 12.48 -5.38 10.61
N GLN A 169 11.35 -6.03 10.90
CA GLN A 169 10.56 -5.79 12.10
C GLN A 169 11.00 -6.72 13.22
N THR A 170 11.89 -6.22 14.09
CA THR A 170 12.19 -6.88 15.37
C THR A 170 11.26 -6.32 16.45
N GLN A 171 11.19 -6.99 17.61
CA GLN A 171 10.29 -6.59 18.71
C GLN A 171 10.54 -5.14 19.17
N ASP A 172 11.76 -4.65 19.02
CA ASP A 172 12.26 -3.34 19.42
C ASP A 172 12.33 -2.32 18.26
N LYS A 173 12.12 -2.74 17.01
CA LYS A 173 12.27 -1.86 15.84
C LYS A 173 11.04 -1.91 14.92
N GLY A 174 10.48 -0.74 14.64
CA GLY A 174 9.26 -0.60 13.84
C GLY A 174 9.47 -0.83 12.33
N LEU A 175 8.36 -0.96 11.60
CA LEU A 175 8.30 -1.11 10.13
C LEU A 175 8.76 0.12 9.34
N LEU A 176 9.10 1.22 10.01
CA LEU A 176 9.39 2.49 9.37
C LEU A 176 10.82 2.49 8.81
N PHE A 177 10.95 2.57 7.50
CA PHE A 177 12.13 3.08 6.82
C PHE A 177 11.90 4.56 6.54
N VAL A 178 12.84 5.43 6.91
CA VAL A 178 12.73 6.86 6.57
C VAL A 178 13.35 7.08 5.18
N PRO A 179 12.54 7.37 4.15
CA PRO A 179 13.02 7.65 2.82
C PRO A 179 13.67 9.04 2.75
N GLY A 180 14.68 9.16 1.90
CA GLY A 180 15.49 10.36 1.75
C GLY A 180 16.98 10.04 1.87
N SER A 181 17.79 11.03 1.52
CA SER A 181 19.25 10.99 1.55
C SER A 181 19.86 12.17 2.32
N THR A 182 19.03 13.15 2.71
CA THR A 182 19.45 14.37 3.39
C THR A 182 18.66 14.62 4.69
N GLU A 183 19.24 15.35 5.64
CA GLU A 183 18.55 15.72 6.89
C GLU A 183 17.27 16.54 6.63
N GLU A 184 17.25 17.36 5.57
CA GLU A 184 16.07 18.12 5.17
C GLU A 184 14.92 17.20 4.79
N GLU A 185 15.18 16.20 3.94
CA GLU A 185 14.18 15.19 3.56
C GLU A 185 13.73 14.37 4.78
N PHE A 186 14.66 13.94 5.63
CA PHE A 186 14.30 13.25 6.87
C PHE A 186 13.29 14.06 7.70
N ASN A 187 13.56 15.36 7.90
CA ASN A 187 12.68 16.23 8.67
C ASN A 187 11.31 16.43 8.00
N ILE A 188 11.27 16.61 6.67
CA ILE A 188 10.01 16.69 5.91
C ILE A 188 9.18 15.42 6.10
N PHE A 189 9.81 14.26 5.96
CA PHE A 189 9.14 12.97 6.13
C PHE A 189 8.60 12.80 7.54
N MET A 190 9.43 13.06 8.57
CA MET A 190 9.04 12.90 9.97
C MET A 190 7.90 13.85 10.37
N GLN A 191 7.94 15.09 9.90
CA GLN A 191 6.85 16.04 10.12
C GLN A 191 5.54 15.53 9.50
N ALA A 192 5.56 15.13 8.24
CA ALA A 192 4.38 14.59 7.57
C ALA A 192 3.86 13.32 8.26
N TYR A 193 4.77 12.42 8.64
CA TYR A 193 4.45 11.18 9.34
C TYR A 193 3.73 11.44 10.67
N ASP A 194 4.23 12.39 11.46
CA ASP A 194 3.63 12.77 12.73
C ASP A 194 2.28 13.49 12.56
N GLU A 195 2.16 14.38 11.58
CA GLU A 195 0.93 15.14 11.30
C GLU A 195 -0.21 14.24 10.82
N VAL A 196 0.07 13.30 9.90
CA VAL A 196 -0.88 12.27 9.47
C VAL A 196 -1.15 11.29 10.61
N GLY A 197 -0.11 10.90 11.35
CA GLY A 197 -0.20 10.00 12.51
C GLY A 197 -1.17 10.50 13.58
N LYS A 198 -1.14 11.80 13.92
CA LYS A 198 -2.07 12.44 14.87
C LYS A 198 -3.53 12.40 14.41
N GLN A 199 -3.77 12.23 13.12
CA GLN A 199 -5.10 12.20 12.51
C GLN A 199 -5.55 10.78 12.15
N THR A 200 -4.77 9.76 12.50
CA THR A 200 -5.09 8.36 12.18
C THR A 200 -5.09 7.50 13.44
N ASN A 201 -6.10 6.64 13.56
CA ASN A 201 -6.10 5.52 14.49
C ASN A 201 -5.72 4.27 13.70
N ARG A 202 -4.53 3.73 13.95
CA ARG A 202 -4.03 2.55 13.23
C ARG A 202 -4.61 1.28 13.84
N ILE A 203 -5.36 0.54 13.04
CA ILE A 203 -5.98 -0.72 13.45
C ILE A 203 -5.26 -1.85 12.73
N THR A 204 -4.58 -2.73 13.47
CA THR A 204 -3.94 -3.91 12.88
C THR A 204 -4.97 -5.02 12.72
N TYR A 205 -4.97 -5.70 11.58
CA TYR A 205 -5.81 -6.88 11.33
C TYR A 205 -5.01 -7.97 10.62
N LEU A 206 -5.39 -9.24 10.83
CA LEU A 206 -4.88 -10.35 10.03
C LEU A 206 -5.73 -10.50 8.76
N PRO A 207 -5.13 -10.54 7.56
CA PRO A 207 -5.88 -10.66 6.33
C PRO A 207 -6.48 -12.06 6.22
N GLU A 208 -7.70 -12.17 5.70
CA GLU A 208 -8.41 -13.43 5.59
C GLU A 208 -7.75 -14.44 4.65
N SER A 209 -6.86 -13.98 3.76
CA SER A 209 -6.05 -14.83 2.87
C SER A 209 -5.13 -15.81 3.62
N ILE A 210 -4.86 -15.59 4.91
CA ILE A 210 -4.10 -16.54 5.75
C ILE A 210 -4.93 -17.75 6.19
N LEU A 211 -6.25 -17.74 5.99
CA LEU A 211 -7.12 -18.82 6.46
C LEU A 211 -6.91 -20.10 5.62
N PRO A 212 -6.67 -21.26 6.26
CA PRO A 212 -6.60 -22.54 5.54
C PRO A 212 -7.87 -22.80 4.72
N GLY A 213 -7.71 -23.18 3.46
CA GLY A 213 -8.82 -23.52 2.56
C GLY A 213 -9.55 -22.31 1.96
N ILE A 214 -9.25 -21.07 2.36
CA ILE A 214 -9.91 -19.88 1.80
C ILE A 214 -9.66 -19.75 0.28
N ARG A 215 -8.48 -20.21 -0.18
CA ARG A 215 -8.10 -20.16 -1.60
C ARG A 215 -9.06 -20.96 -2.47
N ASP A 216 -9.53 -22.13 -2.00
CA ASP A 216 -10.46 -22.97 -2.77
C ASP A 216 -11.80 -22.25 -2.97
N VAL A 217 -12.24 -21.48 -1.98
CA VAL A 217 -13.45 -20.65 -2.10
C VAL A 217 -13.22 -19.47 -3.04
N MET A 218 -12.07 -18.80 -2.95
CA MET A 218 -11.71 -17.67 -3.83
C MET A 218 -11.64 -18.08 -5.30
N VAL A 219 -11.09 -19.27 -5.62
CA VAL A 219 -11.05 -19.77 -7.01
C VAL A 219 -12.46 -19.93 -7.59
N LYS A 220 -13.42 -20.45 -6.82
CA LYS A 220 -14.81 -20.55 -7.28
C LYS A 220 -15.43 -19.19 -7.60
N ILE A 221 -15.09 -18.18 -6.80
CA ILE A 221 -15.57 -16.79 -7.00
C ILE A 221 -14.94 -16.22 -8.27
N GLU A 222 -13.61 -16.38 -8.44
CA GLU A 222 -12.88 -15.97 -9.64
C GLU A 222 -13.49 -16.62 -10.90
N ASP A 223 -13.68 -17.94 -10.89
CA ASP A 223 -14.24 -18.71 -12.00
C ASP A 223 -15.70 -18.34 -12.32
N SER A 224 -16.44 -17.78 -11.34
CA SER A 224 -17.82 -17.33 -11.59
C SER A 224 -17.89 -16.03 -12.40
N GLY A 225 -16.79 -15.27 -12.49
CA GLY A 225 -16.73 -13.97 -13.17
C GLY A 225 -17.43 -12.83 -12.43
N ILE A 226 -17.92 -13.07 -11.21
CA ILE A 226 -18.71 -12.08 -10.45
C ILE A 226 -17.90 -10.82 -10.12
N ASN A 227 -16.59 -10.94 -9.90
CA ASN A 227 -15.71 -9.81 -9.60
C ASN A 227 -15.52 -8.90 -10.82
N THR A 228 -15.30 -9.48 -12.00
CA THR A 228 -15.24 -8.71 -13.25
C THR A 228 -16.58 -8.01 -13.54
N LYS A 229 -17.70 -8.71 -13.35
CA LYS A 229 -19.02 -8.11 -13.48
C LYS A 229 -19.23 -6.96 -12.47
N TYR A 230 -18.72 -7.11 -11.25
CA TYR A 230 -18.77 -6.04 -10.26
C TYR A 230 -17.97 -4.80 -10.68
N GLU A 231 -16.74 -4.97 -11.18
CA GLU A 231 -15.92 -3.86 -11.67
C GLU A 231 -16.62 -3.08 -12.79
N GLU A 232 -17.29 -3.80 -13.71
CA GLU A 232 -18.11 -3.19 -14.77
C GLU A 232 -19.29 -2.40 -14.20
N TYR A 233 -20.05 -2.97 -13.26
CA TYR A 233 -21.20 -2.32 -12.65
C TYR A 233 -20.80 -1.10 -11.81
N GLU A 234 -19.73 -1.20 -11.03
CA GLU A 234 -19.18 -0.09 -10.24
C GLU A 234 -18.74 1.05 -11.16
N THR A 235 -17.99 0.74 -12.22
CA THR A 235 -17.56 1.72 -13.22
C THR A 235 -18.76 2.37 -13.91
N ASN A 236 -19.72 1.58 -14.38
CA ASN A 236 -20.93 2.10 -15.03
C ASN A 236 -21.74 2.99 -14.09
N TYR A 237 -21.79 2.65 -12.80
CA TYR A 237 -22.45 3.47 -11.80
C TYR A 237 -21.70 4.78 -11.55
N ILE A 238 -20.38 4.75 -11.31
CA ILE A 238 -19.58 5.96 -11.11
C ILE A 238 -19.65 6.88 -12.34
N CYS A 239 -19.62 6.31 -13.54
CA CYS A 239 -19.66 7.04 -14.80
C CYS A 239 -21.05 7.54 -15.22
N GLY A 240 -22.09 7.30 -14.42
CA GLY A 240 -23.42 7.81 -14.72
C GLY A 240 -24.27 6.96 -15.66
N GLN A 241 -23.82 5.78 -16.04
CA GLN A 241 -24.43 4.93 -17.07
C GLN A 241 -25.57 4.05 -16.55
N ILE A 242 -25.53 3.67 -15.27
CA ILE A 242 -26.61 2.96 -14.59
C ILE A 242 -27.11 3.73 -13.37
N SER A 243 -28.31 3.34 -12.90
CA SER A 243 -28.92 3.93 -11.70
C SER A 243 -28.36 3.32 -10.42
N ARG A 244 -28.47 4.06 -9.31
CA ARG A 244 -28.11 3.56 -7.97
C ARG A 244 -28.92 2.32 -7.59
N GLU A 245 -30.22 2.31 -7.91
CA GLU A 245 -31.10 1.17 -7.63
C GLU A 245 -30.67 -0.08 -8.39
N GLU A 246 -30.27 0.06 -9.65
CA GLU A 246 -29.76 -1.04 -10.46
C GLU A 246 -28.46 -1.61 -9.89
N PHE A 247 -27.52 -0.75 -9.49
CA PHE A 247 -26.27 -1.19 -8.89
C PHE A 247 -26.48 -1.90 -7.55
N VAL A 248 -27.32 -1.33 -6.67
CA VAL A 248 -27.66 -1.95 -5.38
C VAL A 248 -28.34 -3.31 -5.58
N LYS A 249 -29.27 -3.43 -6.53
CA LYS A 249 -29.91 -4.73 -6.84
C LYS A 249 -28.90 -5.77 -7.30
N PHE A 250 -27.91 -5.38 -8.11
CA PHE A 250 -26.84 -6.29 -8.50
C PHE A 250 -26.02 -6.75 -7.29
N ILE A 251 -25.65 -5.80 -6.41
CA ILE A 251 -24.89 -6.12 -5.19
C ILE A 251 -25.66 -7.12 -4.30
N GLU A 252 -26.92 -6.81 -4.00
CA GLU A 252 -27.75 -7.59 -3.07
C GLU A 252 -28.14 -8.97 -3.61
N ASN A 253 -28.46 -9.06 -4.90
CA ASN A 253 -29.04 -10.28 -5.48
C ASN A 253 -28.00 -11.19 -6.16
N GLU A 254 -26.83 -10.67 -6.52
CA GLU A 254 -25.81 -11.44 -7.24
C GLU A 254 -24.46 -11.43 -6.52
N TYR A 255 -23.91 -10.24 -6.25
CA TYR A 255 -22.53 -10.12 -5.73
C TYR A 255 -22.37 -10.69 -4.31
N ILE A 256 -23.23 -10.27 -3.37
CA ILE A 256 -23.18 -10.74 -1.99
C ILE A 256 -23.47 -12.26 -1.90
N PRO A 257 -24.52 -12.80 -2.54
CA PRO A 257 -24.77 -14.24 -2.54
C PRO A 257 -23.61 -15.06 -3.10
N ALA A 258 -22.92 -14.58 -4.14
CA ALA A 258 -21.75 -15.26 -4.71
C ALA A 258 -20.57 -15.38 -3.71
N HIS A 259 -20.53 -14.52 -2.70
CA HIS A 259 -19.51 -14.51 -1.65
C HIS A 259 -20.00 -15.11 -0.32
N GLU A 260 -21.19 -15.73 -0.26
CA GLU A 260 -21.75 -16.23 1.00
C GLU A 260 -20.86 -17.31 1.65
N GLU A 261 -20.35 -18.26 0.85
CA GLU A 261 -19.41 -19.30 1.32
C GLU A 261 -18.16 -18.68 1.93
N TYR A 262 -17.58 -17.67 1.26
CA TYR A 262 -16.41 -16.92 1.71
C TYR A 262 -16.67 -16.24 3.06
N MET A 263 -17.81 -15.56 3.18
CA MET A 263 -18.20 -14.88 4.41
C MET A 263 -18.49 -15.86 5.56
N ASN A 264 -18.95 -17.07 5.28
CA ASN A 264 -19.13 -18.12 6.29
C ASN A 264 -17.78 -18.60 6.85
N VAL A 265 -16.82 -18.90 5.98
CA VAL A 265 -15.47 -19.32 6.39
C VAL A 265 -14.81 -18.28 7.31
N ILE A 266 -14.90 -16.99 6.95
CA ILE A 266 -14.35 -15.91 7.77
C ILE A 266 -15.07 -15.84 9.12
N ARG A 267 -16.42 -15.87 9.14
CA ARG A 267 -17.19 -15.79 10.38
C ARG A 267 -16.91 -16.95 11.34
N GLU A 268 -16.73 -18.16 10.80
CA GLU A 268 -16.46 -19.37 11.56
C GLU A 268 -15.03 -19.41 12.10
N SER A 269 -14.07 -18.84 11.36
CA SER A 269 -12.65 -18.82 11.76
C SER A 269 -12.36 -18.07 13.06
N GLY A 270 -13.20 -17.09 13.41
CA GLY A 270 -12.93 -16.19 14.54
C GLY A 270 -11.79 -15.19 14.30
N LEU A 271 -11.29 -15.09 13.06
CA LEU A 271 -10.25 -14.13 12.70
C LEU A 271 -10.69 -12.69 13.02
N ASN A 272 -9.82 -11.92 13.67
CA ASN A 272 -10.05 -10.53 14.07
C ASN A 272 -11.27 -10.30 15.00
N LYS A 273 -11.75 -11.32 15.72
CA LYS A 273 -12.76 -11.17 16.79
C LYS A 273 -12.15 -10.86 18.16
#